data_AF-A0A434TLN0-F1
#
_entry.id   AF-A0A434TLN0-F1
#
_cell.length_a   1.000
_cell.length_b   1.000
_cell.length_c   1.000
_cell.angle_alpha   90.00
_cell.angle_beta   90.00
_cell.angle_gamma   90.00
#
_symmetry.space_group_name_H-M   'P 1'
#
loop_
_entity.id
_entity.type
_entity.pdbx_description
1 polymer ?
#
loop_
_entity_poly.entity_id
_entity_poly.type
_entity_poly.pdbx_seq_one_letter_code
_entity_poly.pdbx_strand_id
1 'polypeptide(L)'
;MFEAVASHWQTLILLLSLAMAAVGIVHAIMTKEDVRAATGWVGVMLLSPFLGAIIYAIAGINRIRRATISAMRPSAGSADEGHNRDVAVEALIEAQFGQRFVGLKTLGDRVARRPLTSGNAIAVLETGDEAYTAMCRAIDSAQKSVLLETYIFDNDAVGQMFVQSLSAAVERGVAVRVLIDAVGVRYSVPSILKQLREANVAVDLFNGNIVMGLRLPYANLRTHRKVLVIDATVAFTGGMNIRKGFSAEFAGFDSSRDTHFEVTGPVVADLFSVAAEDWRFASNEALKGDAWQVERTAPPPGQPMLVRAVATGPDAANETNHKLLMGAFSVARKSIRIMSPYFLPDRELISALTTAGARGVEIDIVVPAVNNLFLVDRAMTAQFDQVLKHYCRVWRHEGPFDHSKLMAIDGAWAYVGSSNLDARSLRLNFEIDMEVLDANFARAIEARIDAAIASAKPVTLEMLRARAFVIRVLDRLLWLGSPYL
;
A
#
# COMPACT_ATOMS: atom_id res chain seq x y z
N MET A 1 11.80 -36.58 44.93
CA MET A 1 11.70 -35.68 43.75
C MET A 1 10.43 -34.86 43.78
N PHE A 2 9.24 -35.46 43.85
CA PHE A 2 7.96 -34.73 43.97
C PHE A 2 7.88 -33.84 45.22
N GLU A 3 8.34 -34.32 46.39
CA GLU A 3 8.36 -33.50 47.62
C GLU A 3 9.34 -32.32 47.55
N ALA A 4 10.47 -32.47 46.85
CA ALA A 4 11.44 -31.40 46.64
C ALA A 4 10.87 -30.31 45.71
N VAL A 5 10.15 -30.71 44.66
CA VAL A 5 9.43 -29.80 43.77
C VAL A 5 8.28 -29.12 44.51
N ALA A 6 7.51 -29.88 45.29
CA ALA A 6 6.39 -29.35 46.09
C ALA A 6 6.82 -28.40 47.21
N SER A 7 8.05 -28.53 47.73
CA SER A 7 8.59 -27.61 48.75
C SER A 7 9.22 -26.34 48.16
N HIS A 8 9.70 -26.37 46.92
CA HIS A 8 10.44 -25.25 46.31
C HIS A 8 9.78 -24.67 45.06
N TRP A 9 8.53 -25.02 44.78
CA TRP A 9 7.83 -24.62 43.54
C TRP A 9 7.83 -23.10 43.31
N GLN A 10 7.74 -22.29 44.38
CA GLN A 10 7.77 -20.82 44.29
C GLN A 10 9.11 -20.30 43.78
N THR A 11 10.21 -20.81 44.34
CA THR A 11 11.58 -20.47 43.92
C THR A 11 11.83 -20.94 42.50
N LEU A 12 11.35 -22.14 42.13
CA LEU A 12 11.47 -22.67 40.78
C LEU A 12 10.71 -21.80 39.76
N ILE A 13 9.48 -21.36 40.07
CA ILE A 13 8.72 -20.44 39.22
C ILE A 13 9.42 -19.08 39.11
N LEU A 14 9.95 -18.54 40.20
CA LEU A 14 10.68 -17.28 40.18
C LEU A 14 11.94 -17.36 39.31
N LEU A 15 12.75 -18.42 39.47
CA LEU A 15 13.94 -18.64 38.65
C LEU A 15 13.59 -18.82 37.18
N LEU A 16 12.54 -19.59 36.87
CA LEU A 16 12.04 -19.76 35.50
C LEU A 16 11.58 -18.43 34.91
N SER A 17 10.81 -17.66 35.67
CA SER A 17 10.32 -16.33 35.29
C SER A 17 11.46 -15.35 34.97
N LEU A 18 12.48 -15.30 35.82
CA LEU A 18 13.68 -14.48 35.60
C LEU A 18 14.51 -14.97 34.41
N ALA A 19 14.67 -16.27 34.23
CA ALA A 19 15.37 -16.84 33.08
C ALA A 19 14.65 -16.53 31.76
N MET A 20 13.32 -16.68 31.72
CA MET A 20 12.49 -16.33 30.56
C MET A 20 12.63 -14.84 30.23
N ALA A 21 12.56 -13.97 31.23
CA ALA A 21 12.74 -12.54 31.04
C ALA A 21 14.15 -12.18 30.55
N ALA A 22 15.20 -12.79 31.13
CA ALA A 22 16.58 -12.56 30.69
C ALA A 22 16.78 -12.94 29.23
N VAL A 23 16.30 -14.12 28.81
CA VAL A 23 16.34 -14.56 27.41
C VAL A 23 15.55 -13.61 26.51
N GLY A 24 14.35 -13.22 26.92
CA GLY A 24 13.51 -12.28 26.17
C GLY A 24 14.16 -10.90 26.02
N ILE A 25 14.76 -10.37 27.09
CA ILE A 25 15.47 -9.09 27.12
C ILE A 25 16.69 -9.13 26.21
N VAL A 26 17.53 -10.17 26.31
CA VAL A 26 18.68 -10.36 25.42
C VAL A 26 18.21 -10.43 23.97
N HIS A 27 17.15 -11.21 23.68
CA HIS A 27 16.58 -11.25 22.34
C HIS A 27 16.09 -9.87 21.88
N ALA A 28 15.39 -9.11 22.72
CA ALA A 28 14.90 -7.76 22.38
C ALA A 28 16.06 -6.80 22.06
N ILE A 29 17.10 -6.79 22.88
CA ILE A 29 18.29 -5.95 22.68
C ILE A 29 19.01 -6.33 21.38
N MET A 30 19.12 -7.62 21.08
CA MET A 30 19.89 -8.10 19.92
C MET A 30 19.13 -8.06 18.59
N THR A 31 17.80 -7.95 18.59
CA THR A 31 16.98 -8.11 17.38
C THR A 31 16.11 -6.91 17.03
N LYS A 32 15.88 -5.98 17.96
CA LYS A 32 15.06 -4.78 17.69
C LYS A 32 15.94 -3.65 17.17
N GLU A 33 15.61 -3.18 15.97
CA GLU A 33 16.28 -2.04 15.33
C GLU A 33 15.85 -0.69 15.93
N ASP A 34 14.61 -0.60 16.44
CA ASP A 34 14.10 0.61 17.11
C ASP A 34 14.32 0.55 18.62
N VAL A 35 15.05 1.54 19.13
CA VAL A 35 15.40 1.64 20.56
C VAL A 35 14.15 1.80 21.44
N ARG A 36 13.14 2.55 21.02
CA ARG A 36 11.93 2.78 21.82
C ARG A 36 11.13 1.49 21.97
N ALA A 37 11.00 0.73 20.88
CA ALA A 37 10.38 -0.59 20.89
C ALA A 37 11.19 -1.57 21.75
N ALA A 38 12.51 -1.58 21.63
CA ALA A 38 13.40 -2.40 22.45
C ALA A 38 13.24 -2.08 23.94
N THR A 39 13.36 -0.80 24.32
CA THR A 39 13.19 -0.34 25.70
C THR A 39 11.79 -0.63 26.24
N GLY A 40 10.74 -0.48 25.42
CA GLY A 40 9.37 -0.83 25.81
C GLY A 40 9.23 -2.31 26.17
N TRP A 41 9.72 -3.21 25.31
CA TRP A 41 9.68 -4.65 25.56
C TRP A 41 10.54 -5.06 26.76
N VAL A 42 11.74 -4.47 26.89
CA VAL A 42 12.61 -4.67 28.06
C VAL A 42 11.89 -4.22 29.33
N GLY A 43 11.25 -3.04 29.32
CA GLY A 43 10.48 -2.53 30.46
C GLY A 43 9.33 -3.46 30.86
N VAL A 44 8.56 -3.96 29.89
CA VAL A 44 7.47 -4.94 30.12
C VAL A 44 8.01 -6.22 30.77
N MET A 45 9.14 -6.74 30.29
CA MET A 45 9.79 -7.92 30.86
C MET A 45 10.45 -7.66 32.22
N LEU A 46 10.90 -6.45 32.52
CA LEU A 46 11.44 -6.11 33.85
C LEU A 46 10.32 -5.95 34.88
N LEU A 47 9.21 -5.31 34.50
CA LEU A 47 8.06 -5.08 35.40
C LEU A 47 7.23 -6.35 35.63
N SER A 48 7.17 -7.24 34.63
CA SER A 48 6.49 -8.53 34.73
C SER A 48 7.32 -9.62 34.04
N PRO A 49 8.32 -10.21 34.74
CA PRO A 49 9.24 -11.17 34.11
C PRO A 49 8.55 -12.36 33.45
N PHE A 50 7.54 -12.95 34.10
CA PHE A 50 6.81 -14.09 33.54
C PHE A 50 5.88 -13.68 32.40
N LEU A 51 4.89 -12.82 32.70
CA LEU A 51 3.85 -12.45 31.74
C LEU A 51 4.42 -11.60 30.60
N GLY A 52 5.34 -10.69 30.91
CA GLY A 52 6.02 -9.86 29.93
C GLY A 52 6.85 -10.68 28.94
N ALA A 53 7.54 -11.73 29.39
CA ALA A 53 8.25 -12.63 28.48
C ALA A 53 7.29 -13.41 27.58
N ILE A 54 6.14 -13.84 28.08
CA ILE A 54 5.09 -14.52 27.28
C ILE A 54 4.50 -13.55 26.24
N ILE A 55 4.10 -12.34 26.65
CA ILE A 55 3.56 -11.33 25.74
C ILE A 55 4.60 -10.97 24.68
N TYR A 56 5.87 -10.79 25.07
CA TYR A 56 6.97 -10.56 24.14
C TYR A 56 7.15 -11.73 23.17
N ALA A 57 7.07 -12.98 23.62
CA ALA A 57 7.19 -14.15 22.76
C ALA A 57 6.06 -14.26 21.73
N ILE A 58 4.85 -13.75 22.06
CA ILE A 58 3.68 -13.75 21.19
C ILE A 58 3.70 -12.56 20.20
N ALA A 59 3.95 -11.34 20.71
CA ALA A 59 3.76 -10.10 19.96
C ALA A 59 5.07 -9.34 19.65
N GLY A 60 6.10 -9.53 20.47
CA GLY A 60 7.37 -8.83 20.33
C GLY A 60 8.38 -9.54 19.42
N ILE A 61 8.38 -10.88 19.37
CA ILE A 61 9.24 -11.63 18.44
C ILE A 61 8.62 -11.58 17.04
N ASN A 62 9.27 -10.90 16.10
CA ASN A 62 8.86 -10.95 14.70
C ASN A 62 9.27 -12.31 14.11
N ARG A 63 8.36 -13.28 14.17
CA ARG A 63 8.57 -14.65 13.68
C ARG A 63 8.52 -14.75 12.15
N ILE A 64 8.12 -13.67 11.47
CA ILE A 64 8.29 -13.53 10.03
C ILE A 64 9.76 -13.20 9.78
N ARG A 65 10.57 -14.20 9.43
CA ARG A 65 11.90 -13.92 8.90
C ARG A 65 11.74 -13.38 7.49
N ARG A 66 12.01 -12.08 7.31
CA ARG A 66 12.08 -11.39 6.00
C ARG A 66 12.82 -12.26 4.97
N ALA A 67 13.93 -12.89 5.37
CA ALA A 67 14.70 -13.81 4.55
C ALA A 67 13.90 -15.01 4.00
N THR A 68 12.95 -15.56 4.76
CA THR A 68 12.08 -16.66 4.30
C THR A 68 11.07 -16.17 3.27
N ILE A 69 10.45 -15.00 3.47
CA ILE A 69 9.55 -14.41 2.48
C ILE A 69 10.33 -14.04 1.22
N SER A 70 11.48 -13.39 1.35
CA SER A 70 12.34 -13.03 0.22
C SER A 70 12.88 -14.25 -0.53
N ALA A 71 13.11 -15.38 0.15
CA ALA A 71 13.50 -16.63 -0.52
C ALA A 71 12.32 -17.28 -1.27
N MET A 72 11.09 -17.12 -0.78
CA MET A 72 9.87 -17.60 -1.43
C MET A 72 9.39 -16.66 -2.56
N ARG A 73 9.77 -15.39 -2.48
CA ARG A 73 9.54 -14.33 -3.47
C ARG A 73 10.89 -13.82 -4.00
N PRO A 74 11.63 -14.63 -4.78
CA PRO A 74 12.80 -14.11 -5.47
C PRO A 74 12.30 -12.94 -6.34
N SER A 75 12.79 -11.72 -6.08
CA SER A 75 12.47 -10.57 -6.94
C SER A 75 12.76 -10.99 -8.38
N ALA A 76 11.77 -10.92 -9.27
CA ALA A 76 11.94 -11.06 -10.71
C ALA A 76 12.64 -9.84 -11.32
N GLY A 77 13.64 -9.32 -10.59
CA GLY A 77 14.62 -8.32 -10.99
C GLY A 77 16.03 -8.76 -10.57
N SER A 78 16.29 -10.07 -10.45
CA SER A 78 17.65 -10.62 -10.37
C SER A 78 18.31 -10.61 -11.76
N ALA A 79 18.49 -9.40 -12.25
CA ALA A 79 19.45 -9.03 -13.27
C ALA A 79 19.81 -7.61 -12.82
N ASP A 80 20.93 -7.32 -12.14
CA ASP A 80 22.33 -7.44 -12.58
C ASP A 80 22.60 -7.42 -14.10
N GLU A 81 21.57 -7.28 -14.95
CA GLU A 81 21.67 -6.61 -16.23
C GLU A 81 21.79 -5.14 -15.88
N GLY A 82 23.04 -4.67 -15.87
CA GLY A 82 23.49 -3.44 -15.22
C GLY A 82 22.46 -2.31 -15.19
N HIS A 83 22.39 -1.62 -14.05
CA HIS A 83 21.96 -0.23 -13.95
C HIS A 83 22.87 0.66 -14.82
N ASN A 84 22.91 0.41 -16.12
CA ASN A 84 23.42 1.33 -17.10
C ASN A 84 22.54 2.56 -16.95
N ARG A 85 23.17 3.67 -16.57
CA ARG A 85 22.52 4.97 -16.60
C ARG A 85 21.91 5.12 -17.98
N ASP A 86 20.59 5.16 -18.04
CA ASP A 86 19.91 5.57 -19.25
C ASP A 86 20.15 7.08 -19.41
N VAL A 87 21.27 7.39 -20.07
CA VAL A 87 21.74 8.76 -20.29
C VAL A 87 20.68 9.57 -21.03
N ALA A 88 19.89 8.94 -21.91
CA ALA A 88 18.85 9.62 -22.66
C ALA A 88 17.68 10.01 -21.74
N VAL A 89 17.25 9.11 -20.85
CA VAL A 89 16.23 9.43 -19.84
C VAL A 89 16.74 10.47 -18.84
N GLU A 90 17.99 10.38 -18.40
CA GLU A 90 18.58 11.39 -17.48
C GLU A 90 18.64 12.78 -18.12
N ALA A 91 19.10 12.88 -19.37
CA ALA A 91 19.15 14.13 -20.12
C ALA A 91 17.75 14.71 -20.36
N LEU A 92 16.76 13.86 -20.66
CA LEU A 92 15.36 14.26 -20.78
C LEU A 92 14.83 14.85 -19.47
N ILE A 93 15.10 14.17 -18.35
CA ILE A 93 14.65 14.61 -17.02
C ILE A 93 15.28 15.95 -16.64
N GLU A 94 16.60 16.08 -16.84
CA GLU A 94 17.31 17.32 -16.57
C GLU A 94 16.76 18.48 -17.40
N ALA A 95 16.53 18.26 -18.70
CA ALA A 95 16.02 19.28 -19.61
C ALA A 95 14.58 19.71 -19.29
N GLN A 96 13.69 18.78 -18.91
CA GLN A 96 12.26 19.08 -18.74
C GLN A 96 11.85 19.38 -17.30
N PHE A 97 12.48 18.74 -16.31
CA PHE A 97 12.04 18.82 -14.91
C PHE A 97 13.15 19.36 -13.98
N GLY A 98 14.40 19.36 -14.46
CA GLY A 98 15.56 19.90 -13.76
C GLY A 98 16.33 18.85 -12.95
N GLN A 99 17.60 19.17 -12.65
CA GLN A 99 18.57 18.25 -12.06
C GLN A 99 18.15 17.56 -10.76
N ARG A 100 17.24 18.18 -10.00
CA ARG A 100 16.71 17.59 -8.75
C ARG A 100 15.99 16.25 -8.98
N PHE A 101 15.28 16.11 -10.10
CA PHE A 101 14.55 14.88 -10.42
C PHE A 101 15.45 13.78 -10.97
N VAL A 102 16.64 14.12 -11.51
CA VAL A 102 17.68 13.12 -11.84
C VAL A 102 18.15 12.40 -10.57
N GLY A 103 18.32 13.14 -9.47
CA GLY A 103 18.61 12.58 -8.15
C GLY A 103 17.50 11.66 -7.65
N LEU A 104 16.24 12.08 -7.76
CA LEU A 104 15.07 11.27 -7.37
C LEU A 104 14.93 10.00 -8.22
N LYS A 105 15.11 10.11 -9.54
CA LYS A 105 15.15 8.97 -10.46
C LYS A 105 16.21 7.95 -10.02
N THR A 106 17.43 8.42 -9.76
CA THR A 106 18.56 7.59 -9.30
C THR A 106 18.25 6.88 -7.99
N LEU A 107 17.64 7.59 -7.02
CA LEU A 107 17.22 6.99 -5.76
C LEU A 107 16.22 5.86 -6.00
N GLY A 108 15.15 6.12 -6.74
CA GLY A 108 14.14 5.10 -6.93
C GLY A 108 14.56 3.94 -7.83
N ASP A 109 15.51 4.12 -8.77
CA ASP A 109 16.01 2.98 -9.56
C ASP A 109 16.67 1.94 -8.64
N ARG A 110 17.25 2.42 -7.53
CA ARG A 110 17.88 1.59 -6.51
C ARG A 110 16.87 1.03 -5.51
N VAL A 111 15.94 1.85 -5.02
CA VAL A 111 15.00 1.39 -3.99
C VAL A 111 13.82 0.59 -4.55
N ALA A 112 13.31 0.95 -5.73
CA ALA A 112 12.25 0.19 -6.41
C ALA A 112 12.79 -1.00 -7.22
N ARG A 113 14.10 -1.01 -7.49
CA ARG A 113 14.78 -2.02 -8.34
C ARG A 113 14.12 -2.17 -9.72
N ARG A 114 13.57 -1.07 -10.22
CA ARG A 114 12.94 -0.95 -11.54
C ARG A 114 13.30 0.41 -12.14
N PRO A 115 13.67 0.47 -13.43
CA PRO A 115 14.01 1.73 -14.07
C PRO A 115 12.77 2.59 -14.26
N LEU A 116 12.93 3.91 -14.19
CA LEU A 116 11.92 4.84 -14.68
C LEU A 116 11.90 4.80 -16.22
N THR A 117 10.84 4.29 -16.81
CA THR A 117 10.74 4.05 -18.27
C THR A 117 9.92 5.13 -18.95
N SER A 118 10.26 5.47 -20.20
CA SER A 118 9.47 6.41 -21.02
C SER A 118 8.47 5.68 -21.92
N GLY A 119 7.50 6.43 -22.46
CA GLY A 119 6.56 5.91 -23.44
C GLY A 119 5.36 5.17 -22.86
N ASN A 120 5.04 5.49 -21.61
CA ASN A 120 3.85 5.04 -20.96
C ASN A 120 2.69 6.00 -21.24
N ALA A 121 1.46 5.55 -21.01
CA ALA A 121 0.30 6.42 -20.96
C ALA A 121 -0.59 5.98 -19.80
N ILE A 122 -1.16 6.97 -19.10
CA ILE A 122 -2.07 6.75 -17.98
C ILE A 122 -3.35 7.53 -18.24
N ALA A 123 -4.49 6.83 -18.24
CA ALA A 123 -5.81 7.44 -18.16
C ALA A 123 -6.34 7.34 -16.72
N VAL A 124 -6.86 8.45 -16.20
CA VAL A 124 -7.43 8.52 -14.85
C VAL A 124 -8.89 8.10 -14.91
N LEU A 125 -9.29 7.19 -14.03
CA LEU A 125 -10.66 6.70 -13.85
C LEU A 125 -11.14 7.22 -12.48
N GLU A 126 -12.05 8.19 -12.51
CA GLU A 126 -12.33 9.03 -11.33
C GLU A 126 -13.43 8.47 -10.43
N THR A 127 -14.21 7.53 -10.95
CA THR A 127 -15.37 6.94 -10.28
C THR A 127 -15.37 5.42 -10.43
N GLY A 128 -16.10 4.73 -9.54
CA GLY A 128 -16.26 3.28 -9.65
C GLY A 128 -16.93 2.86 -10.96
N ASP A 129 -17.94 3.60 -11.39
CA ASP A 129 -18.67 3.27 -12.62
C ASP A 129 -17.76 3.36 -13.86
N GLU A 130 -16.92 4.40 -13.96
CA GLU A 130 -15.91 4.52 -15.00
C GLU A 130 -14.89 3.37 -14.95
N ALA A 131 -14.37 3.10 -13.76
CA ALA A 131 -13.32 2.11 -13.57
C ALA A 131 -13.81 0.68 -13.84
N TYR A 132 -14.96 0.29 -13.27
CA TYR A 132 -15.56 -1.03 -13.47
C TYR A 132 -15.95 -1.25 -14.94
N THR A 133 -16.49 -0.23 -15.60
CA THR A 133 -16.83 -0.31 -17.02
C THR A 133 -15.58 -0.46 -17.90
N ALA A 134 -14.51 0.28 -17.62
CA ALA A 134 -13.25 0.14 -18.36
C ALA A 134 -12.61 -1.24 -18.14
N MET A 135 -12.55 -1.71 -16.90
CA MET A 135 -12.00 -3.03 -16.55
C MET A 135 -12.79 -4.17 -17.19
N CYS A 136 -14.13 -4.17 -17.10
CA CYS A 136 -14.96 -5.22 -17.71
C CYS A 136 -14.81 -5.22 -19.24
N ARG A 137 -14.84 -4.05 -19.89
CA ARG A 137 -14.58 -3.96 -21.34
C ARG A 137 -13.22 -4.52 -21.73
N ALA A 138 -12.19 -4.27 -20.93
CA ALA A 138 -10.86 -4.79 -21.20
C ALA A 138 -10.81 -6.34 -21.05
N ILE A 139 -11.48 -6.89 -20.02
CA ILE A 139 -11.65 -8.34 -19.86
C ILE A 139 -12.44 -8.95 -21.04
N ASP A 140 -13.50 -8.29 -21.48
CA ASP A 140 -14.32 -8.75 -22.62
C ASP A 140 -13.54 -8.71 -23.94
N SER A 141 -12.56 -7.81 -24.05
CA SER A 141 -11.69 -7.66 -25.22
C SER A 141 -10.46 -8.58 -25.20
N ALA A 142 -10.15 -9.19 -24.06
CA ALA A 142 -8.95 -10.01 -23.87
C ALA A 142 -8.89 -11.18 -24.86
N GLN A 143 -7.70 -11.42 -25.41
CA GLN A 143 -7.43 -12.45 -26.43
C GLN A 143 -6.55 -13.59 -25.93
N LYS A 144 -5.65 -13.31 -24.98
CA LYS A 144 -4.62 -14.24 -24.52
C LYS A 144 -4.74 -14.52 -23.02
N SER A 145 -4.77 -13.48 -22.19
CA SER A 145 -4.76 -13.64 -20.75
C SER A 145 -5.40 -12.50 -19.96
N VAL A 146 -5.86 -12.86 -18.76
CA VAL A 146 -6.33 -11.93 -17.73
C VAL A 146 -5.71 -12.35 -16.40
N LEU A 147 -4.95 -11.44 -15.77
CA LEU A 147 -4.45 -11.60 -14.41
C LEU A 147 -5.05 -10.52 -13.52
N LEU A 148 -5.87 -10.91 -12.57
CA LEU A 148 -6.50 -10.01 -11.60
C LEU A 148 -5.98 -10.32 -10.20
N GLU A 149 -5.42 -9.33 -9.53
CA GLU A 149 -5.10 -9.34 -8.11
C GLU A 149 -5.89 -8.23 -7.41
N THR A 150 -6.57 -8.54 -6.31
CA THR A 150 -7.29 -7.52 -5.54
C THR A 150 -7.37 -7.84 -4.06
N TYR A 151 -7.47 -6.79 -3.23
CA TYR A 151 -7.72 -6.96 -1.80
C TYR A 151 -9.16 -7.44 -1.56
N ILE A 152 -10.17 -6.63 -1.89
CA ILE A 152 -11.59 -7.01 -1.72
C ILE A 152 -12.25 -7.24 -3.07
N PHE A 153 -12.93 -8.38 -3.16
CA PHE A 153 -13.84 -8.75 -4.23
C PHE A 153 -15.16 -9.21 -3.59
N ASP A 154 -16.13 -8.30 -3.51
CA ASP A 154 -17.41 -8.57 -2.87
C ASP A 154 -18.32 -9.41 -3.77
N ASN A 155 -19.20 -10.19 -3.14
CA ASN A 155 -20.27 -10.89 -3.83
C ASN A 155 -21.53 -10.03 -3.91
N ASP A 156 -21.46 -8.96 -4.69
CA ASP A 156 -22.53 -8.00 -4.94
C ASP A 156 -22.71 -7.73 -6.44
N ALA A 157 -23.54 -6.75 -6.81
CA ALA A 157 -23.83 -6.45 -8.21
C ALA A 157 -22.58 -6.19 -9.06
N VAL A 158 -21.63 -5.39 -8.55
CA VAL A 158 -20.35 -5.14 -9.22
C VAL A 158 -19.54 -6.42 -9.30
N GLY A 159 -19.45 -7.17 -8.20
CA GLY A 159 -18.74 -8.44 -8.21
C GLY A 159 -19.28 -9.44 -9.24
N GLN A 160 -20.61 -9.50 -9.40
CA GLN A 160 -21.26 -10.34 -10.40
C GLN A 160 -20.97 -9.90 -11.83
N MET A 161 -20.86 -8.59 -12.10
CA MET A 161 -20.43 -8.09 -13.41
C MET A 161 -19.03 -8.58 -13.79
N PHE A 162 -18.09 -8.56 -12.83
CA PHE A 162 -16.75 -9.11 -13.05
C PHE A 162 -16.77 -10.62 -13.25
N VAL A 163 -17.56 -11.37 -12.48
CA VAL A 163 -17.69 -12.83 -12.68
C VAL A 163 -18.20 -13.15 -14.08
N GLN A 164 -19.20 -12.41 -14.57
CA GLN A 164 -19.73 -12.60 -15.93
C GLN A 164 -18.65 -12.35 -17.00
N SER A 165 -17.93 -11.23 -16.90
CA SER A 165 -16.88 -10.87 -17.86
C SER A 165 -15.73 -11.91 -17.84
N LEU A 166 -15.30 -12.33 -16.65
CA LEU A 166 -14.25 -13.34 -16.46
C LEU A 166 -14.69 -14.72 -16.98
N SER A 167 -15.94 -15.11 -16.72
CA SER A 167 -16.53 -16.36 -17.25
C SER A 167 -16.53 -16.36 -18.78
N ALA A 168 -16.98 -15.25 -19.39
CA ALA A 168 -16.99 -15.10 -20.84
C ALA A 168 -15.57 -15.16 -21.42
N ALA A 169 -14.57 -14.61 -20.74
CA ALA A 169 -13.17 -14.73 -21.16
C ALA A 169 -12.68 -16.19 -21.12
N VAL A 170 -12.99 -16.94 -20.05
CA VAL A 170 -12.68 -18.38 -19.96
C VAL A 170 -13.35 -19.17 -21.09
N GLU A 171 -14.62 -18.89 -21.39
CA GLU A 171 -15.36 -19.54 -22.49
C GLU A 171 -14.74 -19.29 -23.87
N ARG A 172 -14.12 -18.11 -24.07
CA ARG A 172 -13.35 -17.80 -25.29
C ARG A 172 -11.97 -18.47 -25.34
N GLY A 173 -11.55 -19.15 -24.28
CA GLY A 173 -10.24 -19.79 -24.18
C GLY A 173 -9.12 -18.89 -23.66
N VAL A 174 -9.45 -17.71 -23.11
CA VAL A 174 -8.49 -16.79 -22.49
C VAL A 174 -7.96 -17.40 -21.19
N ALA A 175 -6.65 -17.29 -20.94
CA ALA A 175 -6.05 -17.75 -19.70
C ALA A 175 -6.37 -16.75 -18.56
N VAL A 176 -7.32 -17.08 -17.70
CA VAL A 176 -7.75 -16.21 -16.59
C VAL A 176 -7.19 -16.69 -15.25
N ARG A 177 -6.62 -15.78 -14.45
CA ARG A 177 -6.15 -16.00 -13.08
C ARG A 177 -6.62 -14.89 -12.14
N VAL A 178 -7.23 -15.26 -11.02
CA VAL A 178 -7.76 -14.33 -10.02
C VAL A 178 -7.17 -14.60 -8.64
N LEU A 179 -6.45 -13.63 -8.09
CA LEU A 179 -5.89 -13.66 -6.75
C LEU A 179 -6.64 -12.69 -5.84
N ILE A 180 -7.13 -13.19 -4.70
CA ILE A 180 -7.86 -12.38 -3.71
C ILE A 180 -7.17 -12.50 -2.35
N ASP A 181 -7.09 -11.42 -1.57
CA ASP A 181 -6.57 -11.51 -0.21
C ASP A 181 -7.46 -12.37 0.70
N ALA A 182 -6.86 -13.23 1.52
CA ALA A 182 -7.57 -14.16 2.39
C ALA A 182 -8.43 -13.50 3.50
N VAL A 183 -8.19 -12.23 3.86
CA VAL A 183 -9.08 -11.43 4.72
C VAL A 183 -10.04 -10.61 3.89
N GLY A 184 -9.56 -10.01 2.79
CA GLY A 184 -10.39 -9.24 1.88
C GLY A 184 -11.61 -10.03 1.37
N VAL A 185 -11.43 -11.32 1.11
CA VAL A 185 -12.52 -12.22 0.69
C VAL A 185 -13.61 -12.46 1.75
N ARG A 186 -13.34 -12.14 3.02
CA ARG A 186 -14.27 -12.35 4.15
C ARG A 186 -15.19 -11.16 4.42
N TYR A 187 -15.02 -10.04 3.70
CA TYR A 187 -15.91 -8.89 3.82
C TYR A 187 -17.30 -9.15 3.21
N SER A 188 -17.44 -10.19 2.37
CA SER A 188 -18.71 -10.62 1.79
C SER A 188 -19.07 -12.04 2.23
N VAL A 189 -20.31 -12.23 2.70
CA VAL A 189 -20.88 -13.53 3.06
C VAL A 189 -22.23 -13.70 2.33
N PRO A 190 -22.38 -14.69 1.43
CA PRO A 190 -21.36 -15.65 1.00
C PRO A 190 -20.23 -14.99 0.19
N SER A 191 -19.06 -15.62 0.22
CA SER A 191 -17.87 -15.19 -0.53
C SER A 191 -18.05 -15.36 -2.05
N ILE A 192 -17.41 -14.48 -2.83
CA ILE A 192 -17.39 -14.55 -4.31
C ILE A 192 -16.70 -15.80 -4.86
N LEU A 193 -15.83 -16.46 -4.06
CA LEU A 193 -15.03 -17.61 -4.51
C LEU A 193 -15.89 -18.73 -5.09
N LYS A 194 -17.09 -18.95 -4.54
CA LYS A 194 -18.01 -19.97 -5.06
C LYS A 194 -18.41 -19.66 -6.50
N GLN A 195 -18.77 -18.40 -6.77
CA GLN A 195 -19.21 -17.94 -8.09
C GLN A 195 -18.08 -18.02 -9.12
N LEU A 196 -16.87 -17.63 -8.75
CA LEU A 196 -15.69 -17.75 -9.61
C LEU A 196 -15.39 -19.21 -9.98
N ARG A 197 -15.49 -20.14 -9.01
CA ARG A 197 -15.27 -21.57 -9.26
C ARG A 197 -16.37 -22.20 -10.11
N GLU A 198 -17.62 -21.84 -9.87
CA GLU A 198 -18.76 -22.29 -10.69
C GLU A 198 -18.65 -21.79 -12.14
N ALA A 199 -18.02 -20.63 -12.35
CA ALA A 199 -17.68 -20.06 -13.66
C ALA A 199 -16.36 -20.60 -14.27
N ASN A 200 -15.76 -21.67 -13.70
CA ASN A 200 -14.48 -22.24 -14.13
C ASN A 200 -13.28 -21.25 -14.14
N VAL A 201 -13.37 -20.15 -13.39
CA VAL A 201 -12.27 -19.20 -13.24
C VAL A 201 -11.26 -19.76 -12.24
N ALA A 202 -9.99 -19.85 -12.65
CA ALA A 202 -8.91 -20.26 -11.77
C ALA A 202 -8.64 -19.15 -10.72
N VAL A 203 -8.98 -19.44 -9.48
CA VAL A 203 -8.93 -18.50 -8.35
C VAL A 203 -8.12 -19.07 -7.18
N ASP A 204 -7.28 -18.23 -6.57
CA ASP A 204 -6.53 -18.57 -5.35
C ASP A 204 -6.57 -17.42 -4.32
N LEU A 205 -6.15 -17.72 -3.09
CA LEU A 205 -6.11 -16.79 -1.97
C LEU A 205 -4.68 -16.44 -1.59
N PHE A 206 -4.36 -15.15 -1.63
CA PHE A 206 -3.12 -14.66 -1.08
C PHE A 206 -3.11 -14.91 0.43
N ASN A 207 -2.13 -15.71 0.88
CA ASN A 207 -1.97 -16.11 2.28
C ASN A 207 -3.20 -16.86 2.85
N GLY A 208 -3.85 -17.74 2.07
CA GLY A 208 -5.06 -18.50 2.46
C GLY A 208 -4.94 -19.43 3.68
N ASN A 209 -3.73 -19.87 4.06
CA ASN A 209 -3.51 -20.88 5.11
C ASN A 209 -3.48 -20.33 6.55
N ILE A 210 -4.16 -19.22 6.83
CA ILE A 210 -4.21 -18.59 8.17
C ILE A 210 -4.91 -19.49 9.21
N VAL A 211 -5.77 -20.41 8.79
CA VAL A 211 -6.67 -21.18 9.68
C VAL A 211 -6.02 -22.46 10.24
N MET A 212 -4.99 -23.02 9.60
CA MET A 212 -4.18 -24.09 10.21
C MET A 212 -3.07 -23.42 11.03
N GLY A 213 -3.07 -23.59 12.36
CA GLY A 213 -2.26 -22.87 13.37
C GLY A 213 -0.72 -22.89 13.25
N LEU A 214 -0.16 -23.16 12.08
CA LEU A 214 1.26 -23.12 11.73
C LEU A 214 1.71 -21.79 11.07
N ARG A 215 0.79 -20.85 10.76
CA ARG A 215 1.12 -19.58 10.07
C ARG A 215 0.66 -18.28 10.75
N LEU A 216 0.34 -18.30 12.06
CA LEU A 216 0.08 -17.09 12.86
C LEU A 216 1.08 -15.93 12.64
N PRO A 217 2.40 -16.16 12.49
CA PRO A 217 3.35 -15.09 12.16
C PRO A 217 2.98 -14.33 10.88
N TYR A 218 2.50 -15.04 9.85
CA TYR A 218 2.17 -14.50 8.54
C TYR A 218 0.78 -13.86 8.48
N ALA A 219 -0.02 -13.88 9.56
CA ALA A 219 -1.40 -13.38 9.55
C ALA A 219 -1.53 -11.88 9.22
N ASN A 220 -0.45 -11.12 9.41
CA ASN A 220 -0.38 -9.70 9.06
C ASN A 220 0.02 -9.45 7.60
N LEU A 221 0.51 -10.46 6.88
CA LEU A 221 0.81 -10.32 5.45
C LEU A 221 -0.49 -10.25 4.66
N ARG A 222 -0.67 -9.12 3.99
CA ARG A 222 -1.84 -8.83 3.17
C ARG A 222 -1.40 -8.32 1.83
N THR A 223 -2.00 -8.83 0.76
CA THR A 223 -1.95 -8.09 -0.49
C THR A 223 -3.01 -7.02 -0.44
N HIS A 224 -2.57 -5.77 -0.51
CA HIS A 224 -3.44 -4.61 -0.65
C HIS A 224 -3.31 -4.01 -2.06
N ARG A 225 -2.67 -4.74 -2.97
CA ARG A 225 -2.57 -4.41 -4.40
C ARG A 225 -3.93 -4.58 -5.07
N LYS A 226 -4.21 -3.75 -6.06
CA LYS A 226 -5.32 -3.92 -7.01
C LYS A 226 -4.72 -3.78 -8.40
N VAL A 227 -4.51 -4.91 -9.06
CA VAL A 227 -3.84 -4.98 -10.35
C VAL A 227 -4.67 -5.86 -11.27
N LEU A 228 -5.08 -5.34 -12.42
CA LEU A 228 -5.66 -6.12 -13.51
C LEU A 228 -4.73 -5.98 -14.71
N VAL A 229 -4.24 -7.08 -15.27
CA VAL A 229 -3.43 -7.08 -16.49
C VAL A 229 -4.17 -7.86 -17.57
N ILE A 230 -4.30 -7.26 -18.74
CA ILE A 230 -4.96 -7.81 -19.93
C ILE A 230 -3.91 -8.00 -21.02
N ASP A 231 -3.75 -9.24 -21.47
CA ASP A 231 -2.85 -9.65 -22.56
C ASP A 231 -1.39 -9.15 -22.42
N ALA A 232 -0.96 -8.83 -21.19
CA ALA A 232 0.30 -8.16 -20.89
C ALA A 232 0.56 -6.84 -21.66
N THR A 233 -0.50 -6.16 -22.12
CA THR A 233 -0.42 -4.91 -22.91
C THR A 233 -1.15 -3.73 -22.28
N VAL A 234 -2.20 -4.00 -21.51
CA VAL A 234 -2.97 -3.00 -20.76
C VAL A 234 -3.03 -3.45 -19.31
N ALA A 235 -2.88 -2.50 -18.38
CA ALA A 235 -3.05 -2.76 -16.96
C ALA A 235 -3.94 -1.72 -16.29
N PHE A 236 -4.58 -2.12 -15.20
CA PHE A 236 -5.31 -1.25 -14.30
C PHE A 236 -4.72 -1.35 -12.90
N THR A 237 -4.54 -0.21 -12.24
CA THR A 237 -4.09 -0.16 -10.83
C THR A 237 -4.59 1.09 -10.12
N GLY A 238 -4.60 1.09 -8.79
CA GLY A 238 -5.07 2.24 -7.99
C GLY A 238 -5.61 1.83 -6.62
N GLY A 239 -6.48 2.67 -6.04
CA GLY A 239 -7.02 2.45 -4.69
C GLY A 239 -8.26 1.55 -4.62
N MET A 240 -8.97 1.42 -5.75
CA MET A 240 -10.33 0.89 -5.80
C MET A 240 -10.42 -0.63 -5.62
N ASN A 241 -11.29 -1.05 -4.70
CA ASN A 241 -11.68 -2.46 -4.55
C ASN A 241 -12.87 -2.82 -5.47
N ILE A 242 -13.15 -4.11 -5.70
CA ILE A 242 -14.31 -4.55 -6.49
C ILE A 242 -15.51 -4.71 -5.56
N ARG A 243 -16.32 -3.64 -5.44
CA ARG A 243 -17.48 -3.55 -4.53
C ARG A 243 -18.49 -2.54 -5.03
N LYS A 244 -19.79 -2.79 -4.82
CA LYS A 244 -20.88 -1.86 -5.17
C LYS A 244 -20.78 -0.49 -4.50
N GLY A 245 -20.07 -0.40 -3.36
CA GLY A 245 -19.95 0.84 -2.58
C GLY A 245 -19.25 2.00 -3.31
N PHE A 246 -18.52 1.74 -4.40
CA PHE A 246 -17.89 2.79 -5.23
C PHE A 246 -18.69 3.12 -6.49
N SER A 247 -19.79 2.41 -6.75
CA SER A 247 -20.64 2.61 -7.92
C SER A 247 -21.81 3.51 -7.57
N ALA A 248 -21.97 4.63 -8.29
CA ALA A 248 -23.13 5.49 -8.10
C ALA A 248 -24.40 4.83 -8.65
N GLU A 249 -24.27 3.98 -9.68
CA GLU A 249 -25.36 3.15 -10.20
C GLU A 249 -26.00 2.28 -9.10
N PHE A 250 -25.17 1.66 -8.24
CA PHE A 250 -25.67 0.74 -7.20
C PHE A 250 -25.80 1.34 -5.79
N ALA A 251 -24.99 2.35 -5.44
CA ALA A 251 -24.96 2.96 -4.11
C ALA A 251 -25.53 4.40 -4.06
N GLY A 252 -25.87 4.99 -5.21
CA GLY A 252 -26.44 6.34 -5.28
C GLY A 252 -25.49 7.40 -4.76
N PHE A 253 -26.05 8.44 -4.11
CA PHE A 253 -25.28 9.58 -3.60
C PHE A 253 -24.28 9.25 -2.49
N ASP A 254 -24.45 8.11 -1.81
CA ASP A 254 -23.58 7.65 -0.74
C ASP A 254 -22.36 6.84 -1.26
N SER A 255 -22.21 6.70 -2.58
CA SER A 255 -21.08 6.00 -3.18
C SER A 255 -19.75 6.63 -2.76
N SER A 256 -18.85 5.82 -2.22
CA SER A 256 -17.49 6.23 -1.91
C SER A 256 -16.75 6.57 -3.21
N ARG A 257 -15.80 7.51 -3.12
CA ARG A 257 -14.91 7.86 -4.23
C ARG A 257 -13.58 7.14 -4.06
N ASP A 258 -12.95 6.83 -5.17
CA ASP A 258 -11.57 6.35 -5.24
C ASP A 258 -11.07 6.66 -6.66
N THR A 259 -9.75 6.63 -6.84
CA THR A 259 -9.14 6.85 -8.15
C THR A 259 -8.45 5.56 -8.60
N HIS A 260 -8.73 5.17 -9.84
CA HIS A 260 -8.08 4.05 -10.52
C HIS A 260 -7.45 4.54 -11.82
N PHE A 261 -6.57 3.74 -12.40
CA PHE A 261 -5.78 4.16 -13.55
C PHE A 261 -5.74 3.04 -14.58
N GLU A 262 -6.05 3.35 -15.83
CA GLU A 262 -5.75 2.50 -16.99
C GLU A 262 -4.38 2.90 -17.54
N VAL A 263 -3.54 1.90 -17.78
CA VAL A 263 -2.12 2.10 -18.04
C VAL A 263 -1.69 1.26 -19.23
N THR A 264 -0.95 1.88 -20.14
CA THR A 264 -0.33 1.21 -21.29
C THR A 264 1.15 1.61 -21.41
N GLY A 265 1.92 0.79 -22.14
CA GLY A 265 3.35 0.99 -22.34
C GLY A 265 4.22 0.12 -21.42
N PRO A 266 5.54 0.37 -21.37
CA PRO A 266 6.51 -0.50 -20.71
C PRO A 266 6.22 -0.84 -19.24
N VAL A 267 5.57 0.04 -18.49
CA VAL A 267 5.23 -0.18 -17.07
C VAL A 267 4.25 -1.35 -16.86
N VAL A 268 3.50 -1.76 -17.89
CA VAL A 268 2.64 -2.95 -17.81
C VAL A 268 3.45 -4.20 -17.49
N ALA A 269 4.70 -4.28 -17.97
CA ALA A 269 5.62 -5.36 -17.64
C ALA A 269 5.95 -5.40 -16.14
N ASP A 270 6.12 -4.23 -15.51
CA ASP A 270 6.40 -4.13 -14.08
C ASP A 270 5.19 -4.60 -13.26
N LEU A 271 3.99 -4.12 -13.61
CA LEU A 271 2.74 -4.46 -12.95
C LEU A 271 2.44 -5.97 -13.09
N PHE A 272 2.63 -6.52 -14.30
CA PHE A 272 2.50 -7.94 -14.57
C PHE A 272 3.50 -8.76 -13.75
N SER A 273 4.77 -8.36 -13.72
CA SER A 273 5.81 -9.06 -12.95
C SER A 273 5.44 -9.15 -11.46
N VAL A 274 4.94 -8.07 -10.86
CA VAL A 274 4.51 -8.06 -9.46
C VAL A 274 3.35 -9.02 -9.23
N ALA A 275 2.27 -8.89 -10.01
CA ALA A 275 1.08 -9.72 -9.85
C ALA A 275 1.36 -11.20 -10.15
N ALA A 276 2.25 -11.50 -11.11
CA ALA A 276 2.65 -12.87 -11.43
C ALA A 276 3.50 -13.51 -10.33
N GLU A 277 4.35 -12.73 -9.64
CA GLU A 277 5.06 -13.18 -8.44
C GLU A 277 4.09 -13.50 -7.29
N ASP A 278 3.09 -12.64 -7.07
CA ASP A 278 2.04 -12.85 -6.06
C ASP A 278 1.20 -14.09 -6.35
N TRP A 279 0.82 -14.28 -7.62
CA TRP A 279 0.15 -15.49 -8.08
C TRP A 279 0.99 -16.74 -7.81
N ARG A 280 2.27 -16.72 -8.20
CA ARG A 280 3.18 -17.84 -7.97
C ARG A 280 3.37 -18.12 -6.48
N PHE A 281 3.46 -17.08 -5.65
CA PHE A 281 3.59 -17.22 -4.21
C PHE A 281 2.37 -17.91 -3.58
N ALA A 282 1.17 -17.61 -4.06
CA ALA A 282 -0.07 -18.20 -3.55
C ALA A 282 -0.32 -19.62 -4.09
N SER A 283 -0.24 -19.78 -5.42
CA SER A 283 -0.69 -20.98 -6.14
C SER A 283 0.42 -21.99 -6.46
N ASN A 284 1.69 -21.59 -6.32
CA ASN A 284 2.86 -22.34 -6.80
C ASN A 284 2.89 -22.55 -8.34
N GLU A 285 2.03 -21.86 -9.10
CA GLU A 285 2.04 -21.84 -10.57
C GLU A 285 2.92 -20.68 -11.07
N ALA A 286 3.86 -20.99 -11.97
CA ALA A 286 4.57 -19.96 -12.73
C ALA A 286 3.83 -19.69 -14.04
N LEU A 287 3.39 -18.44 -14.25
CA LEU A 287 2.73 -18.01 -15.48
C LEU A 287 3.73 -18.01 -16.64
N LYS A 288 3.67 -19.03 -17.50
CA LYS A 288 4.59 -19.28 -18.62
C LYS A 288 3.81 -19.63 -19.89
N GLY A 289 4.45 -19.45 -21.04
CA GLY A 289 3.89 -19.76 -22.36
C GLY A 289 3.25 -18.54 -23.03
N ASP A 290 2.71 -18.75 -24.22
CA ASP A 290 2.30 -17.69 -25.16
C ASP A 290 1.23 -16.74 -24.58
N ALA A 291 0.34 -17.26 -23.73
CA ALA A 291 -0.68 -16.45 -23.08
C ALA A 291 -0.10 -15.37 -22.12
N TRP A 292 1.10 -15.59 -21.59
CA TRP A 292 1.73 -14.78 -20.55
C TRP A 292 3.00 -14.07 -21.02
N GLN A 293 3.23 -14.01 -22.34
CA GLN A 293 4.37 -13.31 -22.90
C GLN A 293 4.14 -11.79 -22.84
N VAL A 294 5.08 -11.08 -22.23
CA VAL A 294 5.09 -9.62 -22.21
C VAL A 294 5.66 -9.11 -23.52
N GLU A 295 4.81 -8.54 -24.37
CA GLU A 295 5.28 -7.86 -25.58
C GLU A 295 5.90 -6.51 -25.20
N ARG A 296 7.15 -6.29 -25.60
CA ARG A 296 7.78 -4.97 -25.47
C ARG A 296 7.20 -4.05 -26.55
N THR A 297 6.11 -3.36 -26.25
CA THR A 297 5.57 -2.32 -27.13
C THR A 297 6.52 -1.13 -27.17
N ALA A 298 6.99 -0.78 -28.36
CA ALA A 298 7.74 0.45 -28.57
C ALA A 298 6.81 1.66 -28.33
N PRO A 299 7.25 2.71 -27.61
CA PRO A 299 6.45 3.90 -27.40
C PRO A 299 5.98 4.55 -28.70
N PRO A 300 4.75 5.08 -28.78
CA PRO A 300 4.40 6.06 -29.79
C PRO A 300 5.35 7.27 -29.70
N PRO A 301 5.83 7.83 -30.83
CA PRO A 301 6.71 8.99 -30.79
C PRO A 301 6.05 10.20 -30.11
N GLY A 302 6.81 10.91 -29.26
CA GLY A 302 6.51 12.29 -28.89
C GLY A 302 5.91 12.58 -27.51
N GLN A 303 5.70 11.58 -26.63
CA GLN A 303 5.24 11.83 -25.26
C GLN A 303 5.90 10.89 -24.25
N PRO A 304 7.03 11.29 -23.63
CA PRO A 304 7.74 10.40 -22.71
C PRO A 304 7.16 10.56 -21.29
N MET A 305 5.89 10.19 -21.07
CA MET A 305 5.41 10.03 -19.69
C MET A 305 6.29 8.97 -19.04
N LEU A 306 7.06 9.40 -18.05
CA LEU A 306 8.05 8.58 -17.37
C LEU A 306 7.38 7.89 -16.19
N VAL A 307 7.33 6.56 -16.19
CA VAL A 307 6.62 5.78 -15.18
C VAL A 307 7.44 4.57 -14.74
N ARG A 308 7.34 4.25 -13.45
CA ARG A 308 7.71 2.93 -12.91
C ARG A 308 6.68 2.45 -11.91
N ALA A 309 6.49 1.14 -11.83
CA ALA A 309 5.76 0.55 -10.72
C ALA A 309 6.67 0.45 -9.50
N VAL A 310 6.15 0.89 -8.36
CA VAL A 310 6.82 0.86 -7.07
C VAL A 310 6.09 -0.14 -6.20
N ALA A 311 6.60 -1.37 -6.18
CA ALA A 311 6.07 -2.43 -5.34
C ALA A 311 6.73 -2.36 -3.95
N THR A 312 5.91 -2.42 -2.90
CA THR A 312 6.37 -2.53 -1.51
C THR A 312 5.78 -3.75 -0.84
N GLY A 313 6.46 -4.22 0.19
CA GLY A 313 5.99 -5.31 1.01
C GLY A 313 6.91 -5.60 2.17
N PRO A 314 6.47 -6.40 3.17
CA PRO A 314 7.29 -6.89 4.27
C PRO A 314 8.30 -7.98 3.83
N ASP A 315 8.99 -7.74 2.72
CA ASP A 315 9.98 -8.61 2.08
C ASP A 315 11.27 -7.81 1.75
N ALA A 316 11.91 -8.09 0.61
CA ALA A 316 13.10 -7.38 0.17
C ALA A 316 12.82 -5.92 -0.26
N ALA A 317 11.56 -5.58 -0.54
CA ALA A 317 11.09 -4.25 -0.93
C ALA A 317 10.53 -3.44 0.27
N ASN A 318 10.79 -3.89 1.51
CA ASN A 318 10.37 -3.15 2.68
C ASN A 318 11.01 -1.76 2.71
N GLU A 319 10.21 -0.75 3.07
CA GLU A 319 10.59 0.67 3.07
C GLU A 319 10.86 1.31 1.70
N THR A 320 10.59 0.63 0.58
CA THR A 320 10.78 1.22 -0.76
C THR A 320 9.94 2.50 -0.93
N ASN A 321 8.65 2.46 -0.61
CA ASN A 321 7.78 3.65 -0.66
C ASN A 321 8.26 4.72 0.31
N HIS A 322 8.60 4.33 1.53
CA HIS A 322 9.10 5.26 2.55
C HIS A 322 10.32 6.04 2.06
N LYS A 323 11.33 5.36 1.51
CA LYS A 323 12.55 5.98 0.96
C LYS A 323 12.26 6.86 -0.25
N LEU A 324 11.38 6.41 -1.14
CA LEU A 324 11.00 7.19 -2.32
C LEU A 324 10.29 8.49 -1.93
N LEU A 325 9.33 8.43 -1.00
CA LEU A 325 8.61 9.59 -0.48
C LEU A 325 9.55 10.56 0.24
N MET A 326 10.48 10.06 1.06
CA MET A 326 11.52 10.87 1.69
C MET A 326 12.37 11.62 0.65
N GLY A 327 12.77 10.92 -0.43
CA GLY A 327 13.46 11.52 -1.55
C GLY A 327 12.64 12.60 -2.26
N ALA A 328 11.37 12.30 -2.56
CA ALA A 328 10.45 13.21 -3.23
C ALA A 328 10.23 14.49 -2.42
N PHE A 329 9.98 14.37 -1.11
CA PHE A 329 9.87 15.51 -0.20
C PHE A 329 11.16 16.32 -0.09
N SER A 330 12.33 15.69 -0.23
CA SER A 330 13.62 16.38 -0.19
C SER A 330 13.86 17.27 -1.41
N VAL A 331 13.33 16.88 -2.58
CA VAL A 331 13.51 17.64 -3.84
C VAL A 331 12.41 18.66 -4.12
N ALA A 332 11.30 18.63 -3.37
CA ALA A 332 10.18 19.57 -3.51
C ALA A 332 10.62 21.02 -3.29
N ARG A 333 10.10 21.93 -4.15
CA ARG A 333 10.48 23.36 -4.17
C ARG A 333 9.32 24.34 -4.00
N LYS A 334 8.11 23.98 -4.41
CA LYS A 334 6.94 24.86 -4.47
C LYS A 334 5.75 24.28 -3.72
N SER A 335 5.33 23.07 -4.05
CA SER A 335 4.11 22.45 -3.52
C SER A 335 4.28 20.95 -3.27
N ILE A 336 3.62 20.47 -2.21
CA ILE A 336 3.31 19.07 -1.96
C ILE A 336 1.80 19.00 -1.72
N ARG A 337 1.07 18.32 -2.60
CA ARG A 337 -0.36 18.02 -2.46
C ARG A 337 -0.52 16.55 -2.11
N ILE A 338 -1.26 16.25 -1.04
CA ILE A 338 -1.50 14.88 -0.57
C ILE A 338 -3.00 14.70 -0.37
N MET A 339 -3.55 13.63 -0.90
CA MET A 339 -4.87 13.11 -0.57
C MET A 339 -4.71 11.66 -0.15
N SER A 340 -5.17 11.35 1.07
CA SER A 340 -5.13 9.99 1.60
C SER A 340 -6.31 9.77 2.55
N PRO A 341 -7.00 8.62 2.50
CA PRO A 341 -8.06 8.32 3.46
C PRO A 341 -7.53 8.17 4.88
N TYR A 342 -6.28 7.73 5.01
CA TYR A 342 -5.58 7.57 6.28
C TYR A 342 -4.22 8.24 6.20
N PHE A 343 -4.06 9.33 6.96
CA PHE A 343 -2.81 10.07 7.08
C PHE A 343 -2.27 9.88 8.49
N LEU A 344 -1.49 8.82 8.67
CA LEU A 344 -0.86 8.46 9.94
C LEU A 344 0.66 8.22 9.73
N PRO A 345 1.39 9.17 9.12
CA PRO A 345 2.80 8.97 8.78
C PRO A 345 3.66 8.76 10.02
N ASP A 346 4.78 8.05 9.86
CA ASP A 346 5.77 7.92 10.92
C ASP A 346 6.54 9.24 11.13
N ARG A 347 7.39 9.24 12.16
CA ARG A 347 8.11 10.45 12.58
C ARG A 347 9.07 10.93 11.49
N GLU A 348 9.64 10.01 10.73
CA GLU A 348 10.58 10.26 9.64
C GLU A 348 9.88 11.03 8.51
N LEU A 349 8.71 10.56 8.05
CA LEU A 349 7.93 11.27 7.03
C LEU A 349 7.40 12.62 7.52
N ILE A 350 6.95 12.72 8.78
CA ILE A 350 6.59 14.01 9.38
C ILE A 350 7.80 14.95 9.38
N SER A 351 8.98 14.47 9.75
CA SER A 351 10.19 15.29 9.75
C SER A 351 10.55 15.77 8.35
N ALA A 352 10.41 14.93 7.32
CA ALA A 352 10.67 15.31 5.95
C ALA A 352 9.67 16.36 5.43
N LEU A 353 8.37 16.18 5.70
CA LEU A 353 7.33 17.16 5.35
C LEU A 353 7.59 18.50 6.03
N THR A 354 7.78 18.50 7.34
CA THR A 354 7.99 19.74 8.11
C THR A 354 9.30 20.43 7.74
N THR A 355 10.34 19.67 7.36
CA THR A 355 11.59 20.22 6.79
C THR A 355 11.35 20.85 5.42
N ALA A 356 10.52 20.24 4.55
CA ALA A 356 10.13 20.84 3.29
C ALA A 356 9.33 22.14 3.50
N GLY A 357 8.39 22.13 4.43
CA GLY A 357 7.63 23.31 4.82
C GLY A 357 8.52 24.44 5.34
N ALA A 358 9.55 24.11 6.14
CA ALA A 358 10.55 25.08 6.59
C ALA A 358 11.40 25.68 5.45
N ARG A 359 11.52 24.99 4.30
CA ARG A 359 12.13 25.54 3.07
C ARG A 359 11.19 26.46 2.27
N GLY A 360 9.95 26.66 2.73
CA GLY A 360 8.94 27.46 2.05
C GLY A 360 8.06 26.69 1.06
N VAL A 361 8.12 25.35 1.08
CA VAL A 361 7.23 24.51 0.27
C VAL A 361 5.81 24.54 0.85
N GLU A 362 4.81 24.79 0.03
CA GLU A 362 3.41 24.72 0.43
C GLU A 362 2.94 23.27 0.55
N ILE A 363 2.43 22.88 1.72
CA ILE A 363 2.04 21.49 1.97
C ILE A 363 0.56 21.43 2.33
N ASP A 364 -0.24 20.79 1.49
CA ASP A 364 -1.67 20.57 1.71
C ASP A 364 -1.99 19.10 1.79
N ILE A 365 -2.62 18.70 2.89
CA ILE A 365 -3.02 17.33 3.18
C ILE A 365 -4.53 17.30 3.27
N VAL A 366 -5.16 16.57 2.36
CA VAL A 366 -6.60 16.34 2.32
C VAL A 366 -6.90 14.96 2.87
N VAL A 367 -7.80 14.92 3.85
CA VAL A 367 -8.33 13.71 4.47
C VAL A 367 -9.85 13.76 4.47
N PRO A 368 -10.57 12.63 4.43
CA PRO A 368 -12.02 12.64 4.44
C PRO A 368 -12.57 13.13 5.79
N ALA A 369 -13.67 13.88 5.78
CA ALA A 369 -14.35 14.31 7.01
C ALA A 369 -15.12 13.17 7.68
N VAL A 370 -15.70 12.28 6.88
CA VAL A 370 -16.35 11.04 7.32
C VAL A 370 -15.46 9.88 6.88
N ASN A 371 -15.00 9.08 7.84
CA ASN A 371 -14.11 7.96 7.58
C ASN A 371 -14.84 6.63 7.88
N ASN A 372 -14.59 5.60 7.08
CA ASN A 372 -15.15 4.27 7.31
C ASN A 372 -14.50 3.56 8.52
N LEU A 373 -13.30 3.98 8.94
CA LEU A 373 -12.58 3.42 10.09
C LEU A 373 -12.47 4.44 11.25
N PHE A 374 -13.42 4.38 12.19
CA PHE A 374 -13.47 5.29 13.34
C PHE A 374 -12.17 5.32 14.17
N LEU A 375 -11.56 4.16 14.43
CA LEU A 375 -10.33 4.09 15.24
C LEU A 375 -9.15 4.79 14.55
N VAL A 376 -9.02 4.60 13.23
CA VAL A 376 -7.97 5.22 12.43
C VAL A 376 -8.19 6.74 12.36
N ASP A 377 -9.44 7.18 12.20
CA ASP A 377 -9.78 8.61 12.17
C ASP A 377 -9.38 9.33 13.48
N ARG A 378 -9.65 8.71 14.63
CA ARG A 378 -9.24 9.28 15.94
C ARG A 378 -7.73 9.31 16.10
N ALA A 379 -7.03 8.24 15.73
CA ALA A 379 -5.57 8.16 15.79
C ALA A 379 -4.92 9.22 14.89
N MET A 380 -5.41 9.39 13.66
CA MET A 380 -4.97 10.41 12.71
C MET A 380 -5.20 11.82 13.26
N THR A 381 -6.39 12.08 13.83
CA THR A 381 -6.70 13.41 14.40
C THR A 381 -5.81 13.77 15.59
N ALA A 382 -5.36 12.78 16.37
CA ALA A 382 -4.38 13.00 17.43
C ALA A 382 -2.99 13.42 16.91
N GLN A 383 -2.66 13.12 15.65
CA GLN A 383 -1.36 13.40 15.06
C GLN A 383 -1.31 14.72 14.26
N PHE A 384 -2.45 15.29 13.88
CA PHE A 384 -2.49 16.54 13.10
C PHE A 384 -1.76 17.71 13.73
N ASP A 385 -1.68 17.77 15.06
CA ASP A 385 -0.94 18.84 15.74
C ASP A 385 0.57 18.80 15.46
N GLN A 386 1.12 17.66 15.02
CA GLN A 386 2.53 17.50 14.67
C GLN A 386 2.86 18.10 13.30
N VAL A 387 1.90 18.17 12.38
CA VAL A 387 2.10 18.76 11.05
C VAL A 387 1.63 20.21 10.98
N LEU A 388 0.51 20.54 11.64
CA LEU A 388 -0.05 21.90 11.64
C LEU A 388 0.84 22.94 12.33
N LYS A 389 1.65 22.53 13.31
CA LYS A 389 2.62 23.43 13.98
C LYS A 389 3.78 23.83 13.07
N HIS A 390 3.97 23.13 11.96
CA HIS A 390 5.21 23.16 11.18
C HIS A 390 4.91 23.25 9.67
N TYR A 391 4.15 24.29 9.30
CA TYR A 391 3.95 24.75 7.92
C TYR A 391 3.01 23.91 7.05
N CYS A 392 2.54 22.75 7.51
CA CYS A 392 1.54 21.98 6.78
C CYS A 392 0.12 22.49 7.04
N ARG A 393 -0.75 22.39 6.02
CA ARG A 393 -2.19 22.65 6.09
C ARG A 393 -2.93 21.31 5.98
N VAL A 394 -3.92 21.09 6.85
CA VAL A 394 -4.75 19.89 6.83
C VAL A 394 -6.19 20.29 6.57
N TRP A 395 -6.81 19.59 5.62
CA TRP A 395 -8.16 19.85 5.12
C TRP A 395 -9.02 18.61 5.28
N ARG A 396 -10.20 18.78 5.89
CA ARG A 396 -11.22 17.73 6.03
C ARG A 396 -12.24 17.89 4.92
N HIS A 397 -12.17 17.04 3.90
CA HIS A 397 -13.06 17.08 2.75
C HIS A 397 -14.44 16.55 3.12
N GLU A 398 -15.48 17.37 2.91
CA GLU A 398 -16.86 16.99 3.16
C GLU A 398 -17.48 16.27 1.96
N GLY A 399 -18.46 15.41 2.21
CA GLY A 399 -19.11 14.61 1.19
C GLY A 399 -18.87 13.11 1.38
N PRO A 400 -19.09 12.30 0.33
CA PRO A 400 -18.85 10.86 0.38
C PRO A 400 -17.39 10.56 0.72
N PHE A 401 -17.16 9.42 1.37
CA PHE A 401 -15.82 8.97 1.72
C PHE A 401 -14.94 8.84 0.47
N ASP A 402 -13.80 9.53 0.44
CA ASP A 402 -12.81 9.43 -0.63
C ASP A 402 -11.63 8.58 -0.15
N HIS A 403 -11.41 7.48 -0.84
CA HIS A 403 -10.38 6.49 -0.58
C HIS A 403 -9.17 6.63 -1.52
N SER A 404 -9.09 7.70 -2.31
CA SER A 404 -7.98 7.94 -3.23
C SER A 404 -6.65 8.14 -2.48
N LYS A 405 -5.56 7.57 -3.03
CA LYS A 405 -4.18 7.78 -2.54
C LYS A 405 -3.40 8.52 -3.61
N LEU A 406 -3.42 9.83 -3.53
CA LEU A 406 -2.86 10.72 -4.53
C LEU A 406 -1.84 11.65 -3.89
N MET A 407 -0.73 11.83 -4.58
CA MET A 407 0.26 12.83 -4.22
C MET A 407 0.83 13.48 -5.47
N ALA A 408 1.06 14.78 -5.40
CA ALA A 408 1.74 15.52 -6.46
C ALA A 408 2.70 16.56 -5.87
N ILE A 409 3.80 16.78 -6.58
CA ILE A 409 4.88 17.69 -6.20
C ILE A 409 5.21 18.60 -7.38
N ASP A 410 5.15 19.90 -7.10
CA ASP A 410 5.55 20.99 -7.99
C ASP A 410 4.93 20.95 -9.40
N GLY A 411 3.74 20.36 -9.56
CA GLY A 411 3.09 20.14 -10.85
C GLY A 411 3.93 19.36 -11.86
N ALA A 412 4.86 18.52 -11.39
CA ALA A 412 5.83 17.80 -12.22
C ALA A 412 5.90 16.30 -11.91
N TRP A 413 5.80 15.94 -10.64
CA TRP A 413 5.91 14.56 -10.17
C TRP A 413 4.64 14.15 -9.46
N ALA A 414 4.15 12.95 -9.72
CA ALA A 414 2.98 12.39 -9.07
C ALA A 414 3.27 10.97 -8.57
N TYR A 415 2.53 10.60 -7.52
CA TYR A 415 2.61 9.29 -6.91
C TYR A 415 1.21 8.82 -6.54
N VAL A 416 0.78 7.76 -7.21
CA VAL A 416 -0.61 7.31 -7.19
C VAL A 416 -0.67 5.79 -7.12
N GLY A 417 -1.65 5.22 -6.42
CA GLY A 417 -1.73 3.77 -6.30
C GLY A 417 -2.58 3.28 -5.16
N SER A 418 -2.07 2.26 -4.46
CA SER A 418 -2.79 1.55 -3.39
C SER A 418 -2.33 1.94 -1.98
N SER A 419 -1.16 2.58 -1.84
CA SER A 419 -0.56 2.86 -0.54
C SER A 419 -1.21 4.03 0.19
N ASN A 420 -1.69 3.76 1.40
CA ASN A 420 -2.03 4.81 2.34
C ASN A 420 -0.77 5.37 3.00
N LEU A 421 -0.86 6.57 3.55
CA LEU A 421 0.25 7.16 4.31
C LEU A 421 0.17 6.81 5.81
N ASP A 422 0.16 5.50 6.11
CA ASP A 422 0.15 4.93 7.46
C ASP A 422 1.22 3.83 7.64
N ALA A 423 1.51 3.49 8.89
CA ALA A 423 2.58 2.55 9.21
C ALA A 423 2.29 1.13 8.68
N ARG A 424 1.02 0.73 8.65
CA ARG A 424 0.62 -0.59 8.16
C ARG A 424 0.85 -0.73 6.66
N SER A 425 0.41 0.25 5.87
CA SER A 425 0.59 0.26 4.42
C SER A 425 2.08 0.32 4.04
N LEU A 426 2.87 1.16 4.74
CA LEU A 426 4.28 1.36 4.44
C LEU A 426 5.21 0.21 4.88
N ARG A 427 4.77 -0.69 5.77
CA ARG A 427 5.65 -1.71 6.38
C ARG A 427 5.09 -3.13 6.40
N LEU A 428 3.77 -3.31 6.44
CA LEU A 428 3.12 -4.60 6.72
C LEU A 428 2.32 -5.15 5.53
N ASN A 429 1.72 -4.27 4.73
CA ASN A 429 1.01 -4.68 3.53
C ASN A 429 1.96 -4.80 2.34
N PHE A 430 1.60 -5.67 1.40
CA PHE A 430 2.08 -5.57 0.03
C PHE A 430 1.24 -4.52 -0.69
N GLU A 431 1.89 -3.47 -1.18
CA GLU A 431 1.25 -2.39 -1.92
C GLU A 431 1.93 -2.24 -3.29
N ILE A 432 1.28 -1.49 -4.16
CA ILE A 432 1.80 -1.12 -5.47
C ILE A 432 1.33 0.29 -5.82
N ASP A 433 2.29 1.11 -6.23
CA ASP A 433 2.05 2.48 -6.65
C ASP A 433 2.78 2.76 -7.97
N MET A 434 2.42 3.84 -8.62
CA MET A 434 3.09 4.36 -9.80
C MET A 434 3.75 5.68 -9.44
N GLU A 435 5.05 5.75 -9.67
CA GLU A 435 5.74 7.03 -9.72
C GLU A 435 5.69 7.54 -11.15
N VAL A 436 5.19 8.76 -11.31
CA VAL A 436 4.96 9.39 -12.62
C VAL A 436 5.68 10.72 -12.66
N LEU A 437 6.57 10.90 -13.64
CA LEU A 437 7.17 12.19 -13.95
C LEU A 437 6.60 12.67 -15.29
N ASP A 438 5.53 13.43 -15.19
CA ASP A 438 4.84 14.09 -16.30
C ASP A 438 4.08 15.30 -15.77
N ALA A 439 4.32 16.47 -16.38
CA ALA A 439 3.82 17.71 -15.85
C ALA A 439 2.30 17.89 -16.06
N ASN A 440 1.73 17.31 -17.11
CA ASN A 440 0.28 17.39 -17.34
C ASN A 440 -0.46 16.50 -16.36
N PHE A 441 0.00 15.26 -16.19
CA PHE A 441 -0.55 14.32 -15.23
C PHE A 441 -0.42 14.83 -13.80
N ALA A 442 0.76 15.30 -13.39
CA ALA A 442 0.96 15.83 -12.05
C ALA A 442 0.07 17.04 -11.76
N ARG A 443 -0.09 17.97 -12.71
CA ARG A 443 -1.04 19.09 -12.56
C ARG A 443 -2.50 18.65 -12.52
N ALA A 444 -2.88 17.60 -13.25
CA ALA A 444 -4.24 17.05 -13.17
C ALA A 444 -4.52 16.47 -11.77
N ILE A 445 -3.55 15.76 -11.19
CA ILE A 445 -3.63 15.27 -9.80
C ILE A 445 -3.68 16.44 -8.81
N GLU A 446 -2.83 17.47 -8.95
CA GLU A 446 -2.90 18.68 -8.12
C GLU A 446 -4.28 19.34 -8.21
N ALA A 447 -4.82 19.53 -9.42
CA ALA A 447 -6.13 20.13 -9.63
C ALA A 447 -7.26 19.35 -8.96
N ARG A 448 -7.21 18.01 -8.99
CA ARG A 448 -8.17 17.15 -8.28
C ARG A 448 -8.09 17.34 -6.77
N ILE A 449 -6.89 17.42 -6.20
CA ILE A 449 -6.69 17.66 -4.77
C ILE A 449 -7.15 19.08 -4.40
N ASP A 450 -6.81 20.09 -5.20
CA ASP A 450 -7.22 21.49 -4.99
C ASP A 450 -8.75 21.65 -5.08
N ALA A 451 -9.42 20.92 -5.96
CA ALA A 451 -10.89 20.88 -6.02
C ALA A 451 -11.50 20.32 -4.73
N ALA A 452 -10.89 19.28 -4.15
CA ALA A 452 -11.32 18.76 -2.85
C ALA A 452 -11.05 19.75 -1.70
N ILE A 453 -9.95 20.50 -1.76
CA ILE A 453 -9.63 21.58 -0.80
C ILE A 453 -10.67 22.69 -0.86
N ALA A 454 -11.13 23.07 -2.06
CA ALA A 454 -12.07 24.17 -2.25
C ALA A 454 -13.40 23.97 -1.50
N SER A 455 -13.82 22.72 -1.28
CA SER A 455 -15.02 22.38 -0.49
C SER A 455 -14.71 21.77 0.88
N ALA A 456 -13.44 21.76 1.31
CA ALA A 456 -13.03 21.17 2.57
C ALA A 456 -13.02 22.19 3.72
N LYS A 457 -13.12 21.67 4.95
CA LYS A 457 -12.95 22.47 6.16
C LYS A 457 -11.48 22.43 6.63
N PRO A 458 -10.85 23.59 6.88
CA PRO A 458 -9.50 23.61 7.42
C PRO A 458 -9.49 23.07 8.86
N VAL A 459 -8.45 22.33 9.20
CA VAL A 459 -8.17 21.92 10.58
C VAL A 459 -7.18 22.90 11.18
N THR A 460 -7.54 23.54 12.30
CA THR A 460 -6.65 24.48 13.01
C THR A 460 -6.19 23.92 14.35
N LEU A 461 -5.04 24.39 14.83
CA LEU A 461 -4.55 24.04 16.17
C LEU A 461 -5.53 24.45 17.29
N GLU A 462 -6.23 25.57 17.10
CA GLU A 462 -7.27 26.04 18.02
C GLU A 462 -8.43 25.04 18.09
N MET A 463 -8.96 24.62 16.94
CA MET A 463 -10.02 23.60 16.88
C MET A 463 -9.60 22.30 17.56
N LEU A 464 -8.36 21.84 17.32
CA LEU A 464 -7.87 20.61 17.94
C LEU A 464 -7.77 20.72 19.47
N ARG A 465 -7.41 21.90 19.99
CA ARG A 465 -7.27 22.17 21.44
C ARG A 465 -8.60 22.40 22.14
N ALA A 466 -9.58 22.98 21.44
CA ALA A 466 -10.92 23.27 21.96
C ALA A 466 -11.75 22.00 22.24
N ARG A 467 -11.36 20.85 21.68
CA ARG A 467 -12.01 19.56 21.94
C ARG A 467 -11.93 19.15 23.41
N ALA A 468 -13.00 18.53 23.90
CA ALA A 468 -13.12 18.05 25.27
C ALA A 468 -11.89 17.20 25.68
N PHE A 469 -11.41 17.37 26.91
CA PHE A 469 -10.21 16.70 27.40
C PHE A 469 -10.30 15.17 27.26
N VAL A 470 -11.44 14.57 27.61
CA VAL A 470 -11.67 13.13 27.48
C VAL A 470 -11.53 12.65 26.03
N ILE A 471 -12.06 13.42 25.07
CA ILE A 471 -11.91 13.12 23.64
C ILE A 471 -10.43 13.16 23.24
N ARG A 472 -9.67 14.17 23.67
CA ARG A 472 -8.25 14.28 23.37
C ARG A 472 -7.43 13.14 23.98
N VAL A 473 -7.79 12.67 25.17
CA VAL A 473 -7.15 11.51 25.80
C VAL A 473 -7.45 10.23 25.02
N LEU A 474 -8.71 9.99 24.65
CA LEU A 474 -9.09 8.83 23.84
C LEU A 474 -8.38 8.82 22.48
N ASP A 475 -8.34 9.96 21.78
CA ASP A 475 -7.63 10.05 20.50
C ASP A 475 -6.15 9.72 20.65
N ARG A 476 -5.50 10.21 21.72
CA ARG A 476 -4.08 9.91 21.99
C ARG A 476 -3.84 8.46 22.41
N LEU A 477 -4.78 7.84 23.14
CA LEU A 477 -4.71 6.42 23.45
C LEU A 477 -4.81 5.56 22.18
N LEU A 478 -5.71 5.91 21.27
CA LEU A 478 -5.85 5.24 19.97
C LEU A 478 -4.61 5.46 19.10
N TRP A 479 -4.03 6.65 19.13
CA TRP A 479 -2.76 6.96 18.45
C TRP A 479 -1.59 6.09 18.91
N LEU A 480 -1.56 5.59 20.15
CA LEU A 480 -0.52 4.63 20.59
C LEU A 480 -0.57 3.31 19.80
N GLY A 481 -1.71 2.99 19.19
CA GLY A 481 -1.86 1.85 18.28
C GLY A 481 -1.35 2.09 16.85
N SER A 482 -0.88 3.30 16.52
CA SER A 482 -0.46 3.68 15.16
C SER A 482 0.52 2.74 14.47
N PRO A 483 1.46 2.04 15.15
CA PRO A 483 2.35 1.09 14.46
C PRO A 483 1.62 -0.12 13.83
N TYR A 484 0.34 -0.32 14.16
CA TYR A 484 -0.48 -1.45 13.69
C TYR A 484 -1.73 -1.03 12.91
N LEU A 485 -2.06 0.27 12.93
CA LEU A 485 -3.21 0.86 12.26
C LEU A 485 -2.92 1.13 10.79
#